data_AF-A0A367IPL4-F1
#
_entry.id   AF-A0A367IPL4-F1
#
_cell.length_a   1.000
_cell.length_b   1.000
_cell.length_c   1.000
_cell.angle_alpha   90.00
_cell.angle_beta   90.00
_cell.angle_gamma   90.00
#
_symmetry.space_group_name_H-M   'P 1'
#
loop_
_entity.id
_entity.type
_entity.pdbx_description
1 polymer ?
#
loop_
_entity_poly.entity_id
_entity_poly.type
_entity_poly.pdbx_seq_one_letter_code
_entity_poly.pdbx_strand_id
1 'polypeptide(L)'
;WISEVLHFCQGLPIVLVGCKKDLRNDPATIEELRKNSQRPVSYEEGAAVAQKISAYKYFECSAKTGEGVRTVFEEATRAALMVNKKKKSKGCTVL
;
A
#
# COMPACT_ATOMS: atom_id res chain seq x y z
N TRP A 1 -1.74 3.37 12.58
CA TRP A 1 -1.04 3.61 11.30
C TRP A 1 -1.58 4.83 10.57
N ILE A 2 -2.74 4.78 9.91
CA ILE A 2 -3.14 5.88 9.01
C ILE A 2 -3.26 7.24 9.72
N SER A 3 -3.84 7.30 10.92
CA SER A 3 -3.97 8.55 11.67
C SER A 3 -2.61 9.19 11.99
N GLU A 4 -1.60 8.37 12.27
CA GLU A 4 -0.24 8.82 12.55
C GLU A 4 0.45 9.33 11.28
N VAL A 5 0.33 8.59 10.17
CA VAL A 5 0.85 9.01 8.85
C VAL A 5 0.20 10.32 8.41
N LEU A 6 -1.12 10.46 8.56
CA LEU A 6 -1.82 11.70 8.23
C LEU A 6 -1.43 12.86 9.16
N HIS A 7 -0.99 12.58 10.39
CA HIS A 7 -0.52 13.61 11.30
C HIS A 7 0.88 14.12 10.92
N PHE A 8 1.84 13.21 10.74
CA PHE A 8 3.26 13.54 10.53
C PHE A 8 3.67 13.73 9.07
N CYS A 9 2.95 13.11 8.12
CA CYS A 9 3.33 13.02 6.71
C CYS A 9 2.24 13.59 5.79
N GLN A 10 1.73 14.78 6.13
CA GLN A 10 0.65 15.43 5.39
C GLN A 10 1.01 15.69 3.92
N GLY A 11 0.05 15.43 3.02
CA GLY A 11 0.19 15.71 1.59
C GLY A 11 1.10 14.76 0.81
N LEU A 12 1.62 13.70 1.45
CA LEU A 12 2.39 12.65 0.77
C LEU A 12 1.47 11.53 0.27
N PRO A 13 1.81 10.89 -0.86
CA PRO A 13 1.04 9.77 -1.40
C PRO A 13 1.19 8.56 -0.49
N ILE A 14 0.06 7.92 -0.18
CA ILE A 14 0.01 6.74 0.68
C ILE A 14 -0.19 5.53 -0.23
N VAL A 15 0.59 4.47 -0.03
CA VAL A 15 0.42 3.19 -0.72
C VAL A 15 0.09 2.13 0.31
N LEU A 16 -1.01 1.40 0.11
CA LEU A 16 -1.39 0.29 0.98
C LEU A 16 -0.87 -1.02 0.38
N VAL A 17 -0.17 -1.82 1.18
CA VAL A 17 0.42 -3.09 0.74
C VAL A 17 -0.08 -4.24 1.62
N GLY A 18 -0.76 -5.21 1.01
CA GLY A 18 -1.08 -6.50 1.62
C GLY A 18 0.09 -7.46 1.50
N CYS A 19 0.68 -7.85 2.62
CA CYS A 19 1.82 -8.77 2.66
C CYS A 19 1.36 -10.22 2.82
N LYS A 20 2.28 -11.17 2.54
CA LYS A 20 2.08 -12.62 2.70
C LYS A 20 0.88 -13.16 1.92
N LYS A 21 0.68 -12.67 0.69
CA LYS A 21 -0.41 -13.11 -0.20
C LYS A 21 -0.46 -14.63 -0.40
N ASP A 22 0.69 -15.30 -0.33
CA ASP A 22 0.81 -16.76 -0.43
C ASP A 22 -0.01 -17.51 0.61
N LEU A 23 -0.20 -16.93 1.81
CA LEU A 23 -0.98 -17.55 2.88
C LEU A 23 -2.49 -17.54 2.63
N ARG A 24 -2.98 -16.78 1.66
CA ARG A 24 -4.42 -16.73 1.32
C ARG A 24 -4.94 -18.09 0.85
N ASN A 25 -4.08 -18.88 0.20
CA ASN A 25 -4.42 -20.20 -0.34
C ASN A 25 -3.75 -21.33 0.46
N ASP A 26 -3.07 -21.02 1.56
CA ASP A 26 -2.37 -22.02 2.39
C ASP A 26 -3.37 -22.74 3.30
N PRO A 27 -3.58 -24.06 3.15
CA PRO A 27 -4.60 -24.79 3.90
C PRO A 27 -4.36 -24.76 5.42
N ALA A 28 -3.10 -24.79 5.85
CA ALA A 28 -2.75 -24.76 7.26
C ALA A 28 -3.12 -23.40 7.89
N THR A 29 -2.80 -22.30 7.21
CA THR A 29 -3.16 -20.94 7.64
C THR A 29 -4.66 -20.73 7.65
N ILE A 30 -5.38 -21.25 6.65
CA ILE A 30 -6.84 -21.15 6.60
C ILE A 30 -7.47 -21.87 7.80
N GLU A 31 -7.04 -23.10 8.11
CA GLU A 31 -7.59 -23.85 9.25
C GLU A 31 -7.23 -23.18 10.59
N GLU A 32 -6.03 -22.63 10.71
CA GLU A 32 -5.63 -21.87 11.91
C GLU A 32 -6.51 -20.62 12.11
N LEU A 33 -6.74 -19.84 11.06
CA LEU A 33 -7.63 -18.68 11.12
C LEU A 33 -9.06 -19.10 11.44
N ARG A 34 -9.52 -20.22 10.88
CA ARG A 34 -10.87 -20.75 11.12
C ARG A 34 -11.11 -21.09 12.59
N LYS A 35 -10.09 -21.60 13.31
CA LYS A 35 -10.18 -21.84 14.77
C LYS A 35 -10.52 -20.57 15.56
N ASN A 36 -10.10 -19.41 15.05
CA ASN A 36 -10.39 -18.10 15.63
C ASN A 36 -11.59 -17.40 14.96
N SER A 37 -12.39 -18.13 14.16
CA SER A 37 -13.49 -17.57 13.35
C SER A 37 -13.06 -16.45 12.40
N GLN A 38 -11.81 -16.51 11.93
CA GLN A 38 -11.23 -15.55 10.99
C GLN A 38 -11.00 -16.21 9.62
N ARG A 39 -10.76 -15.37 8.62
CA ARG A 39 -10.36 -15.79 7.27
C ARG A 39 -9.28 -14.87 6.72
N PRO A 40 -8.49 -15.31 5.73
CA PRO A 40 -7.59 -14.43 5.02
C PRO A 40 -8.33 -13.22 4.45
N VAL A 41 -7.67 -12.07 4.49
CA VAL A 41 -8.19 -10.82 3.90
C VAL A 41 -8.27 -11.02 2.38
N SER A 42 -9.42 -10.68 1.79
CA SER A 42 -9.61 -10.71 0.34
C SER A 42 -9.00 -9.46 -0.31
N TYR A 43 -8.79 -9.54 -1.63
CA TYR A 43 -8.31 -8.38 -2.40
C TYR A 43 -9.29 -7.20 -2.30
N GLU A 44 -10.59 -7.47 -2.37
CA GLU A 44 -11.65 -6.46 -2.33
C GLU A 44 -11.69 -5.71 -1.00
N GLU A 45 -11.50 -6.42 0.12
CA GLU A 45 -11.39 -5.79 1.44
C GLU A 45 -10.16 -4.89 1.55
N GLY A 46 -9.02 -5.34 1.03
CA GLY A 46 -7.81 -4.53 0.98
C GLY A 46 -7.98 -3.28 0.12
N ALA A 47 -8.62 -3.42 -1.04
CA ALA A 47 -8.94 -2.31 -1.94
C ALA A 47 -9.93 -1.32 -1.30
N ALA A 48 -10.95 -1.81 -0.60
CA ALA A 48 -11.90 -0.96 0.12
C ALA A 48 -11.22 -0.15 1.24
N VAL A 49 -10.28 -0.75 1.97
CA VAL A 49 -9.48 -0.03 2.98
C VAL A 49 -8.59 1.02 2.32
N ALA A 50 -7.95 0.70 1.20
CA ALA A 50 -7.14 1.65 0.44
C ALA A 50 -7.96 2.87 0.00
N GLN A 51 -9.18 2.64 -0.49
CA GLN A 51 -10.10 3.72 -0.84
C GLN A 51 -10.51 4.55 0.37
N LYS A 52 -10.83 3.90 1.50
CA LYS A 52 -11.22 4.56 2.76
C LYS A 52 -10.13 5.48 3.30
N ILE A 53 -8.86 5.13 3.13
CA ILE A 53 -7.72 5.95 3.55
C ILE A 53 -7.20 6.90 2.48
N SER A 54 -7.88 6.97 1.32
CA SER A 54 -7.41 7.74 0.15
C SER A 54 -5.98 7.41 -0.27
N ALA A 55 -5.61 6.13 -0.21
CA ALA A 55 -4.33 5.65 -0.72
C ALA A 55 -4.30 5.80 -2.25
N TYR A 56 -3.12 6.11 -2.78
CA TYR A 56 -2.83 6.16 -4.21
C TYR A 56 -3.20 4.85 -4.89
N LYS A 57 -2.83 3.71 -4.29
CA LYS A 57 -3.14 2.38 -4.80
C LYS A 57 -2.99 1.31 -3.73
N TYR A 58 -3.71 0.21 -3.91
CA TYR A 58 -3.53 -1.03 -3.17
C TYR A 58 -2.70 -2.03 -3.98
N PHE A 59 -1.73 -2.66 -3.32
CA PHE A 59 -0.95 -3.75 -3.89
C PHE A 59 -0.91 -4.93 -2.93
N GLU A 60 -0.66 -6.12 -3.46
CA GLU A 60 -0.39 -7.31 -2.67
C GLU A 60 0.93 -7.92 -3.09
N CYS A 61 1.68 -8.43 -2.12
CA CYS A 61 2.93 -9.11 -2.39
C CYS A 61 3.11 -10.34 -1.49
N SER A 62 3.96 -11.25 -1.96
CA SER A 62 4.54 -12.30 -1.14
C SER A 62 6.06 -12.20 -1.25
N ALA A 63 6.71 -11.88 -0.12
CA ALA A 63 8.16 -11.92 -0.04
C ALA A 63 8.70 -13.35 -0.18
N LYS A 64 7.90 -14.37 0.17
CA LYS A 64 8.28 -15.79 0.09
C LYS A 64 8.36 -16.27 -1.35
N THR A 65 7.39 -15.92 -2.18
CA THR A 65 7.36 -16.32 -3.61
C THR A 65 8.01 -15.28 -4.52
N GLY A 66 8.28 -14.07 -4.02
CA GLY A 66 8.73 -12.92 -4.81
C GLY A 66 7.61 -12.23 -5.59
N GLU A 67 6.37 -12.71 -5.50
CA GLU A 67 5.24 -12.15 -6.23
C GLU A 67 4.93 -10.72 -5.77
N GLY A 68 4.79 -9.79 -6.72
CA GLY A 68 4.37 -8.41 -6.47
C GLY A 68 5.39 -7.50 -5.79
N VAL A 69 6.49 -8.04 -5.25
CA VAL A 69 7.50 -7.26 -4.51
C VAL A 69 8.08 -6.15 -5.38
N ARG A 70 8.58 -6.49 -6.58
CA ARG A 70 9.16 -5.49 -7.50
C ARG A 70 8.15 -4.40 -7.86
N THR A 71 6.92 -4.77 -8.19
CA THR A 71 5.85 -3.83 -8.56
C THR A 71 5.53 -2.86 -7.42
N VAL A 72 5.50 -3.33 -6.17
CA VAL A 72 5.28 -2.45 -5.00
C VAL A 72 6.36 -1.38 -4.93
N PHE A 73 7.64 -1.74 -5.07
CA PHE A 73 8.74 -0.78 -4.99
C PHE A 73 8.79 0.18 -6.19
N GLU A 74 8.52 -0.31 -7.41
CA GLU A 74 8.44 0.52 -8.62
C GLU A 74 7.32 1.57 -8.51
N GLU A 75 6.15 1.16 -8.06
CA GLU A 75 5.00 2.05 -7.91
C GLU A 75 5.16 3.02 -6.74
N ALA A 76 5.79 2.60 -5.64
CA ALA A 76 6.15 3.50 -4.55
C ALA A 76 7.15 4.58 -5.02
N THR A 77 8.16 4.18 -5.80
CA THR A 77 9.14 5.11 -6.38
C THR A 77 8.46 6.10 -7.32
N ARG A 78 7.56 5.60 -8.18
CA ARG A 78 6.76 6.43 -9.10
C ARG A 78 5.90 7.43 -8.33
N ALA A 79 5.20 6.98 -7.29
CA ALA A 79 4.37 7.84 -6.45
C ALA A 79 5.20 8.94 -5.78
N ALA A 80 6.39 8.62 -5.25
CA ALA A 80 7.29 9.59 -4.65
C ALA A 80 7.75 10.67 -5.65
N LEU A 81 8.07 10.30 -6.90
CA LEU A 81 8.49 11.24 -7.94
C LEU A 81 7.38 12.21 -8.37
N MET A 82 6.11 11.78 -8.33
CA MET A 82 4.97 12.64 -8.69
C MET A 82 4.81 13.84 -7.76
N VAL A 83 5.19 13.71 -6.48
CA VAL A 83 5.09 14.79 -5.48
C VAL A 83 6.01 15.96 -5.83
N ASN A 84 7.21 15.68 -6.36
CA ASN A 84 8.19 16.71 -6.68
C ASN A 84 7.79 17.57 -7.89
N LYS A 85 6.96 17.07 -8.81
CA LYS A 85 6.44 17.90 -9.92
C LYS A 85 5.51 19.02 -9.44
N LYS A 86 4.75 18.81 -8.37
CA LYS A 86 3.83 19.83 -7.82
C LYS A 86 4.56 20.97 -7.08
N LYS A 87 5.82 20.80 -6.68
CA LYS A 87 6.60 21.84 -5.97
C LYS A 87 7.43 22.76 -6.89
N LYS A 88 7.42 22.58 -8.22
CA LYS A 88 8.19 23.39 -9.19
C LYS A 88 7.45 24.63 -9.73
N SER A 89 6.75 25.39 -8.89
CA SER A 89 6.21 26.71 -9.27
C SER A 89 6.59 27.81 -8.28
N LYS A 90 7.89 28.08 -8.14
CA LYS A 90 8.37 29.43 -7.82
C LYS A 90 9.56 29.70 -8.73
N GLY A 91 9.26 30.16 -9.94
CA GLY A 91 10.28 30.79 -10.79
C GLY A 91 10.84 31.98 -10.02
N CYS A 92 12.15 31.98 -9.79
CA CYS A 92 12.85 33.16 -9.33
C CYS A 92 13.12 34.00 -10.59
N THR A 93 12.35 35.07 -10.79
CA THR A 93 12.74 36.11 -11.72
C THR A 93 13.80 36.94 -11.02
N VAL A 94 15.03 36.84 -11.46
CA VAL A 94 16.07 37.80 -11.07
C VAL A 94 15.80 39.05 -11.91
N LEU A 95 15.41 40.13 -11.24
CA LEU A 95 15.30 41.49 -11.79
C LEU A 95 16.69 42.13 -11.90
#